data_AF-A0A844MHC9-F1
#
_entry.id   AF-A0A844MHC9-F1
#
_cell.length_a   1.000
_cell.length_b   1.000
_cell.length_c   1.000
_cell.angle_alpha   90.00
_cell.angle_beta   90.00
_cell.angle_gamma   90.00
#
_symmetry.space_group_name_H-M   'P 1'
#
loop_
_entity.id
_entity.type
_entity.pdbx_description
1 polymer ?
#
loop_
_entity_poly.entity_id
_entity_poly.type
_entity_poly.pdbx_seq_one_letter_code
_entity_poly.pdbx_strand_id
1 'polypeptide(L)'
;MQDSVIERATLREAWEQGLQQGLNQVALNMLRDGIDKDRVAKLTGLSLERVNGLQDSDSDDSQELVKDFLELSETSLNKIWLNPEEDEAWKDL
;
A
#
# COMPACT_ATOMS: atom_id res chain seq x y z
N MET A 1 -2.23 -15.37 38.93
CA MET A 1 -2.60 -13.94 39.07
C MET A 1 -1.78 -13.01 38.18
N GLN A 2 -0.61 -13.42 37.66
CA GLN A 2 0.19 -12.60 36.72
C GLN A 2 -0.30 -12.70 35.26
N ASP A 3 -0.91 -13.84 34.87
CA ASP A 3 -1.36 -14.06 33.48
C ASP A 3 -2.45 -13.08 33.02
N SER A 4 -3.34 -12.63 33.92
CA SER A 4 -4.43 -11.71 33.58
C SER A 4 -4.01 -10.25 33.40
N VAL A 5 -2.80 -9.88 33.83
CA VAL A 5 -2.27 -8.52 33.68
C VAL A 5 -1.60 -8.35 32.32
N ILE A 6 -0.90 -9.39 31.86
CA ILE A 6 -0.24 -9.42 30.53
C ILE A 6 -1.29 -9.36 29.42
N GLU A 7 -2.38 -10.12 29.55
CA GLU A 7 -3.47 -10.16 28.57
C GLU A 7 -4.22 -8.82 28.43
N ARG A 8 -4.31 -8.02 29.52
CA ARG A 8 -4.93 -6.69 29.48
C ARG A 8 -4.03 -5.63 28.84
N ALA A 9 -2.71 -5.75 29.02
CA ALA A 9 -1.75 -4.84 28.40
C ALA A 9 -1.78 -5.00 26.87
N THR A 10 -1.79 -6.24 26.38
CA THR A 10 -1.82 -6.53 24.94
C THR A 10 -3.12 -6.10 24.27
N LEU A 11 -4.27 -6.28 24.94
CA LEU A 11 -5.57 -5.81 24.45
C LEU A 11 -5.63 -4.28 24.31
N ARG A 12 -5.06 -3.56 25.28
CA ARG A 12 -5.01 -2.10 25.26
C ARG A 12 -4.13 -1.60 24.11
N GLU A 13 -2.95 -2.19 23.94
CA GLU A 13 -2.04 -1.86 22.85
C GLU A 13 -2.69 -2.11 21.49
N ALA A 14 -3.34 -3.25 21.30
CA ALA A 14 -4.05 -3.58 20.06
C ALA A 14 -5.18 -2.59 19.77
N TRP A 15 -5.93 -2.16 20.80
CA TRP A 15 -6.98 -1.17 20.66
C TRP A 15 -6.42 0.22 20.30
N GLU A 16 -5.34 0.66 20.96
CA GLU A 16 -4.66 1.91 20.66
C GLU A 16 -4.11 1.92 19.23
N GLN A 17 -3.52 0.81 18.77
CA GLN A 17 -3.06 0.64 17.39
C GLN A 17 -4.22 0.70 16.39
N GLY A 18 -5.32 -0.01 16.66
CA GLY A 18 -6.50 0.00 15.79
C GLY A 18 -7.13 1.39 15.68
N LEU A 19 -7.18 2.14 16.79
CA LEU A 19 -7.63 3.53 16.80
C LEU A 19 -6.73 4.42 15.94
N GLN A 20 -5.40 4.30 16.08
CA GLN A 20 -4.44 5.06 15.27
C GLN A 20 -4.57 4.74 13.78
N GLN A 21 -4.74 3.47 13.42
CA GLN A 21 -4.97 3.06 12.03
C GLN A 21 -6.26 3.66 11.46
N GLY A 22 -7.36 3.59 12.23
CA GLY A 22 -8.64 4.18 11.84
C GLY A 22 -8.55 5.70 11.62
N LEU A 23 -7.86 6.42 12.50
CA LEU A 23 -7.65 7.87 12.36
C LEU A 23 -6.81 8.21 11.11
N ASN A 24 -5.76 7.44 10.84
CA ASN A 24 -4.95 7.61 9.62
C ASN A 24 -5.80 7.38 8.35
N GLN A 25 -6.63 6.33 8.32
CA GLN A 25 -7.48 6.04 7.16
C GLN A 25 -8.53 7.14 6.92
N VAL A 26 -9.17 7.64 7.99
CA VAL A 26 -10.12 8.75 7.89
C VAL A 26 -9.42 10.01 7.38
N ALA A 27 -8.23 10.34 7.93
CA ALA A 27 -7.45 11.49 7.46
C ALA A 27 -7.11 11.37 5.96
N LEU A 28 -6.69 10.19 5.51
CA LEU A 28 -6.35 9.93 4.12
C LEU A 28 -7.56 10.08 3.19
N ASN A 29 -8.73 9.54 3.58
CA ASN A 29 -9.97 9.73 2.83
C ASN A 29 -10.37 11.21 2.73
N MET A 30 -10.25 11.95 3.83
CA MET A 30 -10.55 13.39 3.85
C MET A 30 -9.62 14.19 2.93
N LEU A 31 -8.33 13.85 2.90
CA LEU A 31 -7.36 14.47 1.98
C LEU A 31 -7.70 14.15 0.52
N ARG A 32 -8.11 12.92 0.21
CA ARG A 32 -8.58 12.52 -1.13
C ARG A 32 -9.84 13.30 -1.56
N ASP A 33 -10.73 13.60 -0.61
CA ASP A 33 -11.92 14.43 -0.82
C ASP A 33 -11.61 15.95 -0.93
N GLY A 34 -10.33 16.33 -0.88
CA GLY A 34 -9.89 17.72 -1.04
C GLY A 34 -10.06 18.59 0.20
N ILE A 35 -10.23 17.98 1.38
CA ILE A 35 -10.29 18.71 2.65
C ILE A 35 -8.89 19.23 3.00
N ASP A 36 -8.81 20.51 3.38
CA ASP A 36 -7.57 21.17 3.75
C ASP A 36 -6.86 20.51 4.94
N LYS A 37 -5.52 20.51 4.93
CA LYS A 37 -4.66 19.79 5.88
C LYS A 37 -4.85 20.28 7.32
N ASP A 38 -5.01 21.59 7.54
CA ASP A 38 -5.25 22.13 8.87
C ASP A 38 -6.61 21.65 9.40
N ARG A 39 -7.60 21.54 8.50
CA ARG A 39 -8.92 21.04 8.85
C ARG A 39 -8.90 19.54 9.15
N VAL A 40 -8.14 18.75 8.39
CA VAL A 40 -7.93 17.32 8.66
C VAL A 40 -7.27 17.12 10.02
N ALA A 41 -6.13 17.77 10.28
CA ALA A 41 -5.42 17.68 11.56
C ALA A 41 -6.32 18.03 12.75
N LYS A 42 -7.14 19.07 12.61
CA LYS A 42 -8.11 19.48 13.64
C LYS A 42 -9.19 18.43 13.89
N LEU A 43 -9.70 17.76 12.85
CA LEU A 43 -10.83 16.83 12.96
C LEU A 43 -10.40 15.44 13.42
N THR A 44 -9.20 14.99 13.02
CA THR A 44 -8.68 13.67 13.40
C THR A 44 -7.81 13.70 14.66
N GLY A 45 -7.37 14.89 15.07
CA GLY A 45 -6.43 15.06 16.19
C GLY A 45 -4.99 14.65 15.87
N LEU A 46 -4.69 14.33 14.61
CA LEU A 46 -3.34 14.04 14.14
C LEU A 46 -2.52 15.33 14.05
N SER A 47 -1.20 15.22 14.23
CA SER A 47 -0.29 16.34 14.00
C SER A 47 -0.23 16.70 12.51
N LEU A 48 0.05 17.97 12.20
CA LEU A 48 0.26 18.40 10.81
C LEU A 48 1.39 17.63 10.13
N GLU A 49 2.46 17.30 10.88
CA GLU A 49 3.54 16.44 10.39
C GLU A 49 3.02 15.08 9.95
N ARG A 50 2.18 14.43 10.78
CA ARG A 50 1.58 13.13 10.45
C ARG A 50 0.67 13.23 9.23
N VAL A 51 -0.18 14.26 9.17
CA VAL A 51 -1.09 14.49 8.03
C VAL A 51 -0.31 14.71 6.73
N ASN A 52 0.81 15.44 6.77
CA ASN A 52 1.66 15.62 5.59
C ASN A 52 2.27 14.31 5.10
N GLY A 53 2.70 13.43 6.01
CA GLY A 53 3.27 12.12 5.64
C GLY A 53 2.26 11.07 5.16
N LEU A 54 0.95 11.32 5.26
CA LEU A 54 -0.09 10.37 4.79
C LEU A 54 -0.28 10.39 3.26
N GLN A 55 0.07 11.49 2.57
CA GLN A 55 -0.07 11.57 1.12
C GLN A 55 1.00 10.76 0.37
N ASP A 56 2.18 10.57 0.96
CA ASP A 56 3.31 9.93 0.30
C ASP A 56 3.13 8.40 0.16
N SER A 57 2.44 7.76 1.11
CA SER A 57 2.28 6.30 1.17
C SER A 57 1.29 5.72 0.16
N ASP A 58 0.41 6.55 -0.40
CA ASP A 58 -0.73 6.08 -1.21
C ASP A 58 -0.38 5.87 -2.70
N SER A 59 0.77 6.40 -3.13
CA SER A 59 1.26 6.26 -4.50
C SER A 59 2.12 5.00 -4.72
N ASP A 60 2.66 4.43 -3.64
CA ASP A 60 3.69 3.38 -3.70
C ASP A 60 3.07 1.98 -3.91
N ASP A 61 1.98 1.66 -3.19
CA ASP A 61 1.31 0.35 -3.27
C ASP A 61 0.78 0.01 -4.67
N SER A 62 0.43 1.02 -5.46
CA SER A 62 -0.04 0.82 -6.85
C SER A 62 1.08 0.54 -7.84
N GLN A 63 2.31 1.00 -7.56
CA GLN A 63 3.47 0.79 -8.42
C GLN A 63 4.11 -0.58 -8.19
N GLU A 64 4.09 -1.08 -6.95
CA GLU A 64 4.60 -2.41 -6.61
C GLU A 64 3.83 -3.52 -7.35
N LEU A 65 2.49 -3.45 -7.36
CA LEU A 65 1.64 -4.43 -8.07
C LEU A 65 1.85 -4.44 -9.59
N VAL A 66 2.09 -3.27 -10.20
CA VAL A 66 2.37 -3.16 -11.64
C VAL A 66 3.74 -3.75 -11.97
N LYS A 67 4.74 -3.53 -11.12
CA LYS A 67 6.08 -4.08 -11.29
C LYS A 67 6.09 -5.60 -11.20
N ASP A 68 5.43 -6.16 -10.19
CA ASP A 68 5.30 -7.62 -10.03
C ASP A 68 4.57 -8.26 -11.22
N PHE A 69 3.51 -7.61 -11.73
CA PHE A 69 2.80 -8.07 -12.92
C PHE A 69 3.70 -8.07 -14.17
N LEU A 70 4.48 -7.00 -14.38
CA LEU A 70 5.41 -6.91 -15.51
C LEU A 70 6.47 -8.01 -15.44
N GLU A 71 7.09 -8.22 -14.28
CA GLU A 71 8.10 -9.27 -14.08
C GLU A 71 7.52 -10.68 -14.31
N LEU A 72 6.29 -10.95 -13.86
CA LEU A 72 5.58 -12.20 -14.12
C LEU A 72 5.22 -12.39 -15.61
N SER A 73 4.90 -11.30 -16.31
CA SER A 73 4.60 -11.32 -17.75
C SER A 73 5.84 -11.58 -18.58
N GLU A 74 6.98 -10.96 -18.26
CA GLU A 74 8.25 -11.13 -18.98
C GLU A 74 8.79 -12.56 -18.82
N THR A 75 8.71 -13.12 -17.61
CA THR A 75 9.13 -14.50 -17.34
C THR A 75 8.22 -15.54 -18.01
N SER A 76 6.95 -15.19 -18.25
CA SER A 76 5.97 -16.06 -18.94
C SER A 76 6.06 -15.94 -20.46
N LEU A 77 6.33 -14.74 -20.99
CA LEU A 77 6.50 -14.49 -22.43
C LEU A 77 7.81 -15.06 -22.99
N ASN A 78 8.90 -15.04 -22.20
CA ASN A 78 10.17 -15.68 -22.56
C ASN A 78 10.09 -17.22 -22.67
N LYS A 79 9.00 -17.85 -22.21
CA LYS A 79 8.79 -19.31 -22.33
C LYS A 79 7.96 -19.72 -23.54
N ILE A 80 7.28 -18.78 -24.21
CA ILE A 80 6.32 -19.10 -25.27
C ILE A 80 6.83 -18.68 -26.66
N TRP A 81 7.71 -17.68 -26.75
CA TRP A 81 8.20 -17.19 -28.04
C TRP A 81 9.72 -17.26 -28.09
N LEU A 82 10.24 -18.38 -28.60
CA LEU A 82 11.42 -18.51 -29.46
C LEU A 82 11.96 -19.94 -29.36
N ASN A 83 11.30 -20.88 -30.06
CA ASN A 83 12.04 -22.00 -30.60
C ASN A 83 12.88 -21.46 -31.78
N PRO A 84 14.21 -21.68 -31.83
CA PRO A 84 15.07 -21.16 -32.89
C PRO A 84 14.63 -21.54 -34.32
N GLU A 85 13.83 -22.61 -34.46
CA GLU A 85 13.28 -23.06 -35.75
C GLU A 85 12.15 -22.17 -36.29
N GLU A 86 11.41 -21.46 -35.43
CA GLU A 86 10.28 -20.59 -35.86
C GLU A 86 10.74 -19.19 -36.29
N ASP A 87 11.96 -18.80 -35.91
CA ASP A 87 12.59 -17.52 -36.26
C ASP A 87 13.11 -17.49 -37.72
N GLU A 88 13.13 -18.64 -38.40
CA GLU A 88 13.54 -18.74 -39.81
C GLU A 88 12.35 -18.68 -40.80
N ALA A 89 11.11 -18.81 -40.33
CA ALA A 89 9.92 -18.83 -41.19
C ALA A 89 9.66 -17.51 -41.94
N TRP A 90 10.30 -16.42 -41.50
CA TRP A 90 10.21 -15.09 -42.12
C TRP A 90 11.37 -14.79 -43.08
N LYS A 91 12.40 -15.65 -43.17
CA LYS A 91 13.57 -15.42 -44.03
C LYS A 91 13.30 -15.70 -45.51
N ASP A 92 12.21 -16.40 -45.83
CA ASP A 92 11.82 -16.82 -47.19
C ASP A 92 10.58 -16.06 -47.75
N LEU A 93 10.13 -14.98 -47.11
CA LEU A 93 9.08 -14.06 -47.62
C LEU A 93 9.69 -12.80 -48.24
#